data_AF-A0A6M5YS00-F1
#
_entry.id   AF-A0A6M5YS00-F1
#
_cell.length_a   1.000
_cell.length_b   1.000
_cell.length_c   1.000
_cell.angle_alpha   90.00
_cell.angle_beta   90.00
_cell.angle_gamma   90.00
#
_symmetry.space_group_name_H-M   'P 1'
#
loop_
_entity.id
_entity.type
_entity.pdbx_description
1 polymer ?
#
loop_
_entity_poly.entity_id
_entity_poly.type
_entity_poly.pdbx_seq_one_letter_code
_entity_poly.pdbx_strand_id
1 'polypeptide(L)' 'MRLKPCKRVKPMVDAFVRQGVSLRQAWCTALSGKGWWRKSGAPVANPAMPSSWWKRLGLACLVDRYEALQAR' A
#
# COMPACT_ATOMS: atom_id res chain seq x y z
N MET A 1 -0.99 9.60 -6.84
CA MET A 1 -0.76 9.79 -5.38
C MET A 1 0.74 9.87 -5.13
N ARG A 2 1.22 10.84 -4.34
CA ARG A 2 2.66 10.97 -4.04
C ARG A 2 2.96 10.27 -2.70
N LEU A 3 3.90 9.32 -2.69
CA LEU A 3 4.17 8.47 -1.51
C LEU A 3 4.92 9.21 -0.39
N LYS A 4 5.77 10.19 -0.71
CA LYS A 4 6.60 10.92 0.27
C LYS A 4 5.77 11.63 1.37
N PRO A 5 4.67 12.34 1.08
CA PRO A 5 3.78 12.89 2.10
C PRO A 5 3.09 11.85 2.98
N CYS A 6 2.84 10.64 2.45
CA CYS A 6 2.26 9.52 3.18
C CYS A 6 3.18 8.97 4.26
N LYS A 7 4.38 9.57 4.41
CA LYS A 7 5.25 9.37 5.56
C LYS A 7 4.79 10.02 6.86
N ARG A 8 3.86 10.96 6.77
CA ARG A 8 3.24 11.58 7.94
C ARG A 8 1.96 10.85 8.32
N VAL A 9 1.57 10.97 9.59
CA VAL A 9 0.40 10.29 10.15
C VAL A 9 -0.87 10.65 9.37
N LYS A 10 -1.22 11.93 9.26
CA LYS A 10 -2.48 12.36 8.61
C LYS A 10 -2.59 11.91 7.15
N PRO A 11 -1.59 12.11 6.28
CA PRO A 11 -1.66 11.63 4.90
C PRO A 11 -1.68 10.09 4.77
N MET A 12 -1.06 9.36 5.70
CA MET A 12 -1.17 7.90 5.76
C MET A 12 -2.59 7.45 6.10
N VAL A 13 -3.23 8.11 7.06
CA VAL A 13 -4.63 7.83 7.42
C VAL A 13 -5.53 8.12 6.23
N ASP A 14 -5.39 9.29 5.60
CA ASP A 14 -6.20 9.68 4.44
C ASP A 14 -6.01 8.70 3.27
N ALA A 15 -4.78 8.21 3.08
CA ALA A 15 -4.50 7.17 2.10
C ALA A 15 -5.24 5.88 2.40
N PHE A 16 -5.16 5.36 3.62
CA PHE A 16 -5.81 4.11 4.01
C PHE A 16 -7.34 4.21 3.95
N VAL A 17 -7.91 5.32 4.41
CA VAL A 17 -9.36 5.56 4.35
C VAL A 17 -9.84 5.63 2.89
N ARG A 18 -9.08 6.28 2.00
CA ARG A 18 -9.39 6.30 0.55
C ARG A 18 -9.32 4.93 -0.11
N GLN A 19 -8.65 3.96 0.50
CA GLN A 19 -8.61 2.56 0.03
C GLN A 19 -9.68 1.68 0.71
N GLY A 20 -10.56 2.26 1.53
CA GLY A 20 -11.66 1.54 2.18
C GLY A 20 -11.30 0.93 3.54
N VAL A 21 -10.13 1.24 4.10
CA VAL A 21 -9.79 0.82 5.47
C VAL A 21 -10.61 1.64 6.48
N SER A 22 -11.06 0.99 7.56
CA SER A 22 -11.72 1.69 8.66
C SER A 22 -10.83 2.78 9.27
N LEU A 23 -11.44 3.93 9.60
CA LEU A 23 -10.75 5.08 10.18
C LEU A 23 -9.94 4.68 11.43
N ARG A 24 -10.52 3.84 12.30
CA ARG A 24 -9.88 3.34 13.52
C ARG A 24 -8.60 2.58 13.22
N GLN A 25 -8.64 1.61 12.31
CA GLN A 25 -7.47 0.81 11.93
C GLN A 25 -6.38 1.65 11.26
N ALA A 26 -6.80 2.64 10.45
CA ALA A 26 -5.89 3.57 9.80
C ALA A 26 -5.12 4.40 10.84
N TRP A 27 -5.81 4.98 11.84
CA TRP A 27 -5.16 5.70 12.94
C TRP A 27 -4.26 4.82 13.80
N CYS A 28 -4.70 3.62 14.17
CA CYS A 28 -3.87 2.68 14.95
C CYS A 28 -2.56 2.36 14.25
N THR A 29 -2.59 2.14 12.93
CA THR A 29 -1.39 1.82 12.15
C THR A 29 -0.50 3.05 11.95
N ALA A 30 -1.10 4.21 11.66
CA ALA A 30 -0.38 5.44 11.40
C ALA A 30 0.33 5.98 12.64
N LEU A 31 -0.33 5.97 13.80
CA LEU A 31 0.21 6.42 15.09
C LEU A 31 1.19 5.44 15.74
N SER A 32 1.25 4.19 15.25
CA SER A 32 2.20 3.21 15.79
C SER A 32 3.64 3.73 15.68
N GLY A 33 4.41 3.65 16.77
CA GLY A 33 5.85 3.99 16.79
C GLY A 33 6.73 3.00 16.02
N LYS A 34 6.13 1.96 15.42
CA LYS A 34 6.86 0.96 14.61
C LYS A 34 7.50 1.62 13.38
N GLY A 35 8.69 1.13 13.03
CA GLY A 35 9.39 1.56 11.82
C GLY A 35 8.63 1.23 10.53
N TRP A 36 9.04 1.88 9.44
CA TRP A 36 8.43 1.79 8.11
C TRP A 36 8.28 0.35 7.60
N TRP A 37 9.33 -0.44 7.75
CA TRP A 37 9.35 -1.85 7.37
C TRP A 37 8.34 -2.70 8.16
N ARG A 38 8.19 -2.44 9.46
CA ARG A 38 7.19 -3.13 10.29
C ARG A 38 5.76 -2.71 9.90
N LYS A 39 5.56 -1.46 9.46
CA LYS A 39 4.25 -0.95 9.02
C LYS A 39 3.83 -1.50 7.65
N SER A 40 4.77 -1.77 6.74
CA SER A 40 4.42 -2.37 5.43
C SER A 40 3.84 -3.78 5.56
N GLY A 41 4.21 -4.52 6.61
CA GLY A 41 3.63 -5.82 6.93
C GLY A 41 2.40 -5.76 7.85
N ALA A 42 1.85 -4.58 8.13
CA ALA A 42 0.66 -4.46 8.98
C ALA A 42 -0.57 -5.08 8.26
N PRO A 43 -1.50 -5.73 8.98
CA PRO A 43 -2.73 -6.29 8.39
C PRO A 43 -3.57 -5.27 7.63
N VAL A 44 -3.40 -3.98 7.92
CA VAL A 44 -4.07 -2.86 7.27
C VAL A 44 -3.44 -2.48 5.93
N ALA A 45 -2.14 -2.72 5.76
CA ALA A 45 -1.40 -2.30 4.57
C ALA A 45 -1.76 -3.15 3.34
N ASN A 46 -1.91 -4.46 3.50
CA ASN A 46 -2.20 -5.37 2.37
C ASN A 46 -3.57 -5.11 1.73
N PRO A 47 -4.68 -4.99 2.50
CA PRO A 47 -5.98 -4.64 1.93
C PRO A 47 -6.03 -3.23 1.35
N ALA A 48 -5.27 -2.29 1.91
CA ALA A 48 -5.20 -0.93 1.39
C ALA A 48 -4.46 -0.84 0.05
N MET A 49 -3.42 -1.66 -0.16
CA MET A 49 -2.54 -1.60 -1.33
C MET A 49 -2.38 -2.98 -1.99
N PRO A 50 -3.47 -3.57 -2.51
CA PRO A 50 -3.40 -4.84 -3.22
C PRO A 50 -2.61 -4.71 -4.53
N SER A 51 -2.19 -5.83 -5.13
CA SER A 51 -1.48 -5.83 -6.42
C SER A 51 -2.20 -5.05 -7.52
N SER A 52 -3.54 -5.04 -7.53
CA SER A 52 -4.35 -4.25 -8.48
C SER A 52 -4.15 -2.74 -8.32
N TRP A 53 -3.92 -2.26 -7.10
CA TRP A 53 -3.64 -0.85 -6.83
C TRP A 53 -2.28 -0.45 -7.39
N TRP A 54 -1.26 -1.28 -7.22
CA TRP A 54 0.06 -1.07 -7.80
C TRP A 54 0.03 -1.07 -9.34
N LYS A 55 -0.74 -2.00 -9.94
CA LYS A 55 -0.99 -2.02 -11.39
C LYS A 55 -1.63 -0.71 -11.87
N ARG A 56 -2.63 -0.18 -11.16
CA ARG A 56 -3.25 1.12 -11.48
C ARG A 56 -2.29 2.32 -11.38
N LEU A 57 -1.25 2.21 -10.56
CA LEU A 57 -0.19 3.23 -10.47
C LEU A 57 0.88 3.10 -11.57
N GLY A 58 0.77 2.09 -12.44
CA GLY A 58 1.74 1.83 -13.51
C GLY A 58 2.92 0.96 -13.08
N LEU A 59 2.86 0.31 -11.92
CA LEU A 59 3.87 -0.68 -11.54
C LEU A 59 3.63 -1.97 -12.33
N ALA A 60 4.59 -2.35 -13.17
CA ALA A 60 4.54 -3.60 -13.92
C ALA A 60 4.73 -4.81 -13.00
N CYS A 61 3.91 -5.85 -13.20
CA CYS A 61 4.09 -7.13 -12.51
C CYS A 61 5.21 -7.91 -13.21
N LEU A 62 6.24 -8.29 -12.44
CA LEU A 62 7.38 -9.05 -12.97
C LEU A 62 6.99 -10.46 -13.42
N VAL A 63 6.07 -11.10 -12.69
CA VAL A 63 5.58 -12.44 -13.03
C VAL A 63 4.81 -12.40 -14.35
N ASP A 64 3.84 -11.47 -14.49
CA ASP A 64 3.10 -11.28 -15.75
C ASP A 64 4.06 -11.03 -16.93
N ARG A 65 5.14 -10.25 -16.70
CA ARG A 65 6.17 -9.98 -17.72
C ARG A 65 6.99 -11.22 -18.06
N TYR A 66 7.38 -11.99 -17.05
CA TYR A 66 8.13 -13.23 -17.23
C TYR A 66 7.31 -14.25 -18.03
N GLU A 67 6.05 -14.47 -17.65
CA GLU A 67 5.13 -15.38 -18.35
C GLU A 67 4.94 -14.98 -19.82
N ALA A 68 4.73 -13.69 -20.10
CA ALA A 68 4.60 -13.18 -21.47
C ALA A 68 5.85 -13.40 -22.33
N LEU A 69 7.03 -13.50 -21.71
CA LEU A 69 8.30 -13.76 -22.42
C LEU A 69 8.62 -15.25 -22.55
N GLN A 70 8.10 -16.09 -21.65
CA GLN A 70 8.29 -17.55 -21.66
C GLN A 70 7.22 -18.29 -22.47
N ALA A 71 6.06 -17.68 -22.76
CA ALA A 71 4.99 -18.26 -23.57
C ALA A 71 5.34 -18.34 -25.07
N ARG A 72 6.62 -18.56 -25.39
CA ARG A 72 7.20 -18.57 -26.73
C ARG A 72 7.89 -19.91 -26.99
#